data_AF-A0A554XDE1-F1
#
_entry.id   AF-A0A554XDE1-F1
#
_cell.length_a   1.000
_cell.length_b   1.000
_cell.length_c   1.000
_cell.angle_alpha   90.00
_cell.angle_beta   90.00
_cell.angle_gamma   90.00
#
_symmetry.space_group_name_H-M   'P 1'
#
loop_
_entity.id
_entity.type
_entity.pdbx_description
1 polymer ?
#
loop_
_entity_poly.entity_id
_entity_poly.type
_entity_poly.pdbx_seq_one_letter_code
_entity_poly.pdbx_strand_id
1 'polypeptide(L)'
;MPLGTVDRTPPPFFKQGTPARTKLWLLSALAVLLMVVDARLQWAAPVRSALALALTPVQWVVLQPVRALQWAGHYFTTLEAAQRDAQEARALLMQQAERAGLVEYLAQENRALRRLLQLRERSAPTALAAEVLHVLPDPYVPGVVIDRGRLHGVSLGAPVLDGFGVLGQVTRVYPATSEVTLLIHRQLAVPVLNTRTGERHLAYGTGQREVPALALRFVPLHTPTEVGDVLVTSGLDGVYPPGLPVGTISHVGTAGGEGFADVQAQPAARVGDAQHVLVLRLPSTDGQPPAPESRP
;
A
#
# COMPACT_ATOMS: atom_id res chain seq x y z
N MET A 1 108.65 27.74 76.10
CA MET A 1 108.03 26.83 75.11
C MET A 1 107.34 27.69 74.05
N PRO A 2 107.84 27.77 72.81
CA PRO A 2 107.18 28.53 71.75
C PRO A 2 106.28 27.64 70.87
N LEU A 3 105.21 28.25 70.35
CA LEU A 3 104.21 27.70 69.44
C LEU A 3 104.75 27.67 68.00
N GLY A 4 104.55 26.56 67.29
CA GLY A 4 104.95 26.36 65.89
C GLY A 4 103.74 26.24 64.96
N THR A 5 103.75 27.09 63.94
CA THR A 5 102.75 27.45 62.91
C THR A 5 102.13 26.31 62.09
N VAL A 6 100.84 26.48 61.77
CA VAL A 6 100.02 25.65 60.86
C VAL A 6 100.35 25.97 59.40
N ASP A 7 100.78 24.97 58.64
CA ASP A 7 100.98 25.06 57.19
C ASP A 7 99.64 24.78 56.47
N ARG A 8 99.24 25.66 55.54
CA ARG A 8 98.00 25.57 54.76
C ARG A 8 98.33 25.79 53.28
N THR A 9 98.51 24.71 52.54
CA THR A 9 98.40 24.71 51.08
C THR A 9 97.49 23.56 50.63
N PRO A 10 96.34 23.84 49.97
CA PRO A 10 95.50 22.79 49.41
C PRO A 10 96.03 22.31 48.03
N PRO A 11 95.82 21.03 47.67
CA PRO A 11 96.35 20.42 46.44
C PRO A 11 95.57 20.86 45.17
N PRO A 12 96.16 20.72 43.96
CA PRO A 12 95.59 21.27 42.74
C PRO A 12 94.46 20.38 42.20
N PHE A 13 93.21 20.86 42.28
CA PHE A 13 92.03 20.17 41.76
C PHE A 13 91.30 20.99 40.69
N PHE A 14 91.96 21.35 39.58
CA PHE A 14 91.22 21.76 38.38
C PHE A 14 91.97 21.38 37.10
N LYS A 15 91.69 20.17 36.58
CA LYS A 15 91.78 19.94 35.13
C LYS A 15 90.67 20.77 34.50
N GLN A 16 91.01 21.91 33.92
CA GLN A 16 90.05 22.68 33.11
C GLN A 16 89.61 21.80 31.93
N GLY A 17 88.40 21.27 31.98
CA GLY A 17 87.76 20.67 30.81
C GLY A 17 87.61 21.70 29.70
N THR A 18 87.48 21.24 28.45
CA THR A 18 87.38 22.09 27.25
C THR A 18 86.46 23.31 27.49
N PRO A 19 86.89 24.53 27.13
CA PRO A 19 86.13 25.75 27.42
C PRO A 19 84.70 25.67 26.90
N ALA A 20 83.74 26.26 27.60
CA ALA A 20 82.31 26.22 27.24
C ALA A 20 82.06 26.71 25.80
N ARG A 21 82.87 27.66 25.32
CA ARG A 21 82.85 28.15 23.93
C ARG A 21 83.21 27.06 22.92
N THR A 22 84.15 26.17 23.25
CA THR A 22 84.52 25.03 22.39
C THR A 22 83.40 24.01 22.34
N LYS A 23 82.72 23.75 23.46
CA LYS A 23 81.52 22.89 23.47
C LYS A 23 80.40 23.48 22.64
N LEU A 24 80.16 24.78 22.75
CA LEU A 24 79.17 25.48 21.91
C LEU A 24 79.54 25.37 20.43
N TRP A 25 80.76 25.72 20.03
CA TRP A 25 81.20 25.59 18.64
C TRP A 25 81.11 24.15 18.12
N LEU A 26 81.47 23.17 18.94
CA LEU A 26 81.43 21.76 18.58
C LEU A 26 79.99 21.26 18.45
N LEU A 27 79.09 21.64 19.36
CA LEU A 27 77.66 21.30 19.27
C LEU A 27 76.97 22.02 18.11
N SER A 28 77.31 23.27 17.83
CA SER A 28 76.83 24.02 16.68
C SER A 28 77.29 23.37 15.38
N ALA A 29 78.58 23.01 15.28
CA ALA A 29 79.12 22.31 14.13
C ALA A 29 78.49 20.92 13.97
N LEU A 30 78.26 20.19 15.07
CA LEU A 30 77.57 18.90 15.06
C LEU A 30 76.12 19.03 14.61
N ALA A 31 75.40 20.07 15.05
CA ALA A 31 74.02 20.33 14.64
C ALA A 31 73.93 20.69 13.15
N VAL A 32 74.83 21.55 12.66
CA VAL A 32 74.92 21.89 11.23
C VAL A 32 75.31 20.67 10.41
N LEU A 33 76.25 19.84 10.89
CA LEU A 33 76.64 18.60 10.24
C LEU A 33 75.48 17.61 10.17
N LEU A 34 74.73 17.43 11.27
CA LEU A 34 73.53 16.60 11.30
C LEU A 34 72.46 17.10 10.34
N MET A 35 72.25 18.42 10.26
CA MET A 35 71.30 19.03 9.34
C MET A 35 71.71 18.85 7.86
N VAL A 36 73.00 18.96 7.55
CA VAL A 36 73.54 18.72 6.19
C VAL A 36 73.51 17.24 5.82
N VAL A 37 73.81 16.36 6.78
CA VAL A 37 73.67 14.90 6.64
C VAL A 37 72.22 14.53 6.37
N ASP A 38 71.26 15.09 7.12
CA ASP A 38 69.83 14.86 6.87
C ASP A 38 69.39 15.38 5.49
N ALA A 39 69.86 16.58 5.11
CA ALA A 39 69.55 17.18 3.81
C ALA A 39 70.14 16.40 2.61
N ARG A 40 71.28 15.73 2.77
CA ARG A 40 71.94 14.98 1.68
C ARG A 40 71.62 13.48 1.65
N LEU A 41 71.35 12.85 2.80
CA LEU A 41 71.15 11.40 2.90
C LEU A 41 69.68 10.98 3.01
N GLN A 42 68.73 11.91 3.20
CA GLN A 42 67.29 11.61 3.40
C GLN A 42 67.00 10.52 4.45
N TRP A 43 67.88 10.31 5.43
CA TRP A 43 67.74 9.25 6.44
C TRP A 43 66.58 9.47 7.42
N ALA A 44 66.06 10.70 7.56
CA ALA A 44 64.82 10.93 8.30
C ALA A 44 63.56 10.40 7.58
N ALA A 45 63.60 10.14 6.26
CA ALA A 45 62.47 9.63 5.49
C ALA A 45 62.01 8.21 5.92
N PRO A 46 62.90 7.20 6.04
CA PRO A 46 62.50 5.86 6.49
C PRO A 46 62.08 5.80 7.98
N VAL A 47 62.64 6.66 8.84
CA VAL A 47 62.24 6.73 10.26
C VAL A 47 60.85 7.36 10.40
N ARG A 48 60.58 8.44 9.63
CA ARG A 48 59.27 9.09 9.62
C ARG A 48 58.19 8.19 9.02
N SER A 49 58.50 7.38 8.01
CA SER A 49 57.56 6.41 7.44
C SER A 49 57.31 5.22 8.38
N ALA A 50 58.32 4.75 9.13
CA ALA A 50 58.14 3.72 10.15
C ALA A 50 57.27 4.20 11.33
N LEU A 51 57.46 5.45 11.78
CA LEU A 51 56.64 6.06 12.82
C LEU A 51 55.20 6.30 12.34
N ALA A 52 55.03 6.72 11.09
CA ALA A 52 53.70 6.84 10.47
C ALA A 52 52.99 5.48 10.38
N LEU A 53 53.71 4.41 10.02
CA LEU A 53 53.18 3.05 9.97
C LEU A 53 52.77 2.55 11.37
N ALA A 54 53.54 2.88 12.40
CA ALA A 54 53.22 2.54 13.79
C ALA A 54 52.00 3.31 14.35
N LEU A 55 51.75 4.55 13.89
CA LEU A 55 50.58 5.34 14.29
C LEU A 55 49.31 5.03 13.46
N THR A 56 49.43 4.45 12.27
CA THR A 56 48.25 4.10 11.44
C THR A 56 47.18 3.22 12.11
N PRO A 57 47.47 2.19 12.93
CA PRO A 57 46.41 1.38 13.56
C PRO A 57 45.56 2.18 14.55
N VAL A 58 46.09 3.25 15.14
CA VAL A 58 45.37 4.08 16.13
C VAL A 58 44.19 4.80 15.48
N GLN A 59 44.31 5.24 14.22
CA GLN A 59 43.22 5.88 13.49
C GLN A 59 42.03 4.93 13.25
N TRP A 60 42.30 3.63 13.09
CA TRP A 60 41.27 2.62 12.88
C TRP A 60 40.51 2.25 14.17
N VAL A 61 41.22 2.23 15.31
CA VAL A 61 40.67 1.93 16.63
C VAL A 61 39.75 3.05 17.16
N VAL A 62 40.06 4.31 16.86
CA VAL A 62 39.28 5.47 17.35
C VAL A 62 37.87 5.54 16.75
N LEU A 63 37.66 5.03 15.53
CA LEU A 63 36.37 5.12 14.83
C LEU A 63 35.47 3.88 14.99
N GLN A 64 36.03 2.75 15.44
CA GLN A 64 35.29 1.52 15.74
C GLN A 64 34.18 1.68 16.79
N PRO A 65 34.40 2.30 17.96
CA PRO A 65 33.36 2.42 18.99
C PRO A 65 32.17 3.27 18.55
N VAL A 66 32.41 4.33 17.75
CA VAL A 66 31.31 5.17 17.21
C VAL A 66 30.43 4.37 16.26
N ARG A 67 31.02 3.53 15.40
CA ARG A 67 30.27 2.65 14.48
C ARG A 67 29.52 1.54 15.23
N ALA A 68 30.12 0.97 16.26
CA ALA A 68 29.48 -0.04 17.10
C ALA A 68 28.27 0.52 17.87
N LEU A 69 28.37 1.74 18.42
CA LEU A 69 27.25 2.41 19.07
C LEU A 69 26.11 2.73 18.08
N GLN A 70 26.43 3.21 16.88
CA GLN A 70 25.44 3.48 15.85
C GLN A 70 24.72 2.20 15.40
N TRP A 71 25.46 1.09 15.21
CA TRP A 71 24.89 -0.20 14.81
C TRP A 71 24.00 -0.81 15.92
N ALA A 72 24.43 -0.72 17.17
CA ALA A 72 23.62 -1.14 18.32
C ALA A 72 22.32 -0.34 18.42
N GLY A 73 22.37 0.99 18.27
CA GLY A 73 21.18 1.84 18.27
C GLY A 73 20.18 1.47 17.17
N HIS A 74 20.65 1.24 15.94
CA HIS A 74 19.79 0.79 14.83
C HIS A 74 19.22 -0.62 15.04
N TYR A 75 19.96 -1.54 15.65
CA TYR A 75 19.48 -2.90 15.95
C TYR A 75 18.36 -2.91 17.01
N PHE A 76 18.50 -2.15 18.10
CA PHE A 76 17.47 -2.09 19.13
C PHE A 76 16.20 -1.37 18.66
N THR A 77 16.34 -0.28 17.90
CA THR A 77 15.19 0.44 17.33
C THR A 77 14.44 -0.39 16.29
N THR A 78 15.14 -1.17 15.46
CA THR A 78 14.50 -2.08 14.49
C THR A 78 13.82 -3.26 15.15
N LEU A 79 14.37 -3.81 16.23
CA LEU A 79 13.74 -4.90 16.97
C LEU A 79 12.45 -4.44 17.67
N GLU A 80 12.47 -3.28 18.33
CA GLU A 80 11.26 -2.71 18.94
C GLU A 80 10.19 -2.39 17.89
N ALA A 81 10.58 -1.80 16.76
CA ALA A 81 9.65 -1.53 15.65
C ALA A 81 9.03 -2.84 15.12
N ALA A 82 9.84 -3.86 14.84
CA ALA A 82 9.36 -5.15 14.36
C ALA A 82 8.42 -5.85 15.36
N GLN A 83 8.67 -5.72 16.68
CA GLN A 83 7.79 -6.25 17.70
C GLN A 83 6.47 -5.48 17.81
N ARG A 84 6.50 -4.14 17.70
CA ARG A 84 5.29 -3.30 17.67
C ARG A 84 4.43 -3.65 16.45
N ASP A 85 5.02 -3.69 15.26
CA ASP A 85 4.33 -4.06 14.02
C ASP A 85 3.71 -5.46 14.13
N ALA A 86 4.43 -6.43 14.73
CA ALA A 86 3.90 -7.77 14.96
C ALA A 86 2.74 -7.79 15.96
N GLN A 87 2.76 -6.95 16.99
CA GLN A 87 1.65 -6.83 17.95
C GLN A 87 0.42 -6.16 17.32
N GLU A 88 0.63 -5.09 16.54
CA GLU A 88 -0.44 -4.41 15.82
C GLU A 88 -1.10 -5.32 14.78
N ALA A 89 -0.30 -6.04 13.99
CA ALA A 89 -0.79 -7.02 13.03
C ALA A 89 -1.60 -8.13 13.72
N ARG A 90 -1.15 -8.63 14.88
CA ARG A 90 -1.90 -9.61 15.68
C ARG A 90 -3.22 -9.04 16.20
N ALA A 91 -3.24 -7.81 16.69
CA ALA A 91 -4.45 -7.15 17.16
C ALA A 91 -5.47 -7.00 16.02
N LEU A 92 -5.02 -6.57 14.84
CA LEU A 92 -5.86 -6.47 13.65
C LEU A 92 -6.41 -7.83 13.22
N LEU A 93 -5.57 -8.89 13.23
CA LEU A 93 -6.01 -10.24 12.93
C LEU A 93 -7.05 -10.75 13.92
N MET A 94 -6.89 -10.47 15.22
CA MET A 94 -7.89 -10.82 16.24
C MET A 94 -9.22 -10.11 16.00
N GLN A 95 -9.20 -8.80 15.69
CA GLN A 95 -10.41 -8.05 15.37
C GLN A 95 -11.10 -8.57 14.10
N GLN A 96 -10.33 -8.93 13.07
CA GLN A 96 -10.88 -9.52 11.85
C GLN A 96 -11.49 -10.90 12.13
N ALA A 97 -10.85 -11.73 12.96
CA ALA A 97 -11.37 -13.04 13.36
C ALA A 97 -12.67 -12.91 14.17
N GLU A 98 -12.76 -11.95 15.09
CA GLU A 98 -13.99 -11.68 15.85
C GLU A 98 -15.14 -11.26 14.93
N ARG A 99 -14.87 -10.31 14.01
CA ARG A 99 -15.86 -9.88 13.01
C ARG A 99 -16.32 -11.03 12.11
N ALA A 100 -15.38 -11.87 11.66
CA ALA A 100 -15.71 -13.05 10.85
C ALA A 100 -16.60 -14.04 11.63
N GLY A 101 -16.28 -14.29 12.91
CA GLY A 101 -17.10 -15.11 13.80
C GLY A 101 -18.51 -14.56 14.00
N LEU A 102 -18.64 -13.25 14.20
CA LEU A 102 -19.94 -12.59 14.33
C LEU A 102 -20.77 -12.69 13.05
N VAL A 103 -20.14 -12.50 11.88
CA VAL A 103 -20.82 -12.64 10.58
C VAL A 103 -21.32 -14.07 10.37
N GLU A 104 -20.52 -15.08 10.71
CA GLU A 104 -20.94 -16.48 10.61
C GLU A 104 -22.10 -16.80 11.57
N TYR A 105 -22.02 -16.33 12.81
CA TYR A 105 -23.11 -16.46 13.78
C TYR A 105 -24.41 -15.83 13.28
N LEU A 106 -24.36 -14.57 12.82
CA LEU A 106 -25.51 -13.86 12.28
C LEU A 106 -26.06 -14.53 11.01
N ALA A 107 -25.20 -15.09 10.16
CA ALA A 107 -25.62 -15.83 8.99
C ALA A 107 -26.35 -17.13 9.36
N GLN A 108 -25.88 -17.86 10.38
CA GLN A 108 -26.54 -19.06 10.89
C GLN A 108 -27.89 -18.73 11.54
N GLU A 109 -27.93 -17.68 12.36
CA GLU A 109 -29.16 -17.19 12.98
C GLU A 109 -30.17 -16.75 11.91
N ASN A 110 -29.74 -16.01 10.89
CA ASN A 110 -30.61 -15.59 9.79
C ASN A 110 -31.16 -16.80 9.02
N ARG A 111 -30.35 -17.84 8.77
CA ARG A 111 -30.81 -19.10 8.17
C ARG A 111 -31.84 -19.82 9.06
N ALA A 112 -31.64 -19.84 10.39
CA ALA A 112 -32.59 -20.42 11.34
C ALA A 112 -33.92 -19.65 11.36
N LEU A 113 -33.87 -18.33 11.51
CA LEU A 113 -35.05 -17.45 11.45
C LEU A 113 -35.82 -17.60 10.14
N ARG A 114 -35.12 -17.69 9.02
CA ARG A 114 -35.75 -17.93 7.70
C ARG A 114 -36.48 -19.25 7.63
N ARG A 115 -35.90 -20.34 8.16
CA ARG A 115 -36.55 -21.65 8.22
C ARG A 115 -37.79 -21.62 9.10
N LEU A 116 -37.72 -20.97 10.26
CA LEU A 116 -38.88 -20.78 11.17
C LEU A 116 -40.02 -20.02 10.49
N LEU A 117 -39.69 -19.00 9.70
CA LEU A 117 -40.64 -18.19 8.94
C LEU A 117 -41.02 -18.81 7.58
N GLN A 118 -40.56 -20.02 7.27
CA GLN A 118 -40.77 -20.70 5.98
C GLN A 118 -40.39 -19.85 4.76
N LEU A 119 -39.40 -18.96 4.93
CA LEU A 119 -38.88 -18.11 3.87
C LEU A 119 -37.97 -18.92 2.95
N ARG A 120 -38.11 -18.73 1.62
CA ARG A 120 -37.26 -19.38 0.61
C ARG A 120 -35.78 -19.12 0.91
N GLU A 121 -34.98 -20.18 1.01
CA GLU A 121 -33.54 -20.06 1.23
C GLU A 121 -32.89 -19.25 0.11
N ARG A 122 -32.02 -18.31 0.50
CA ARG A 122 -31.18 -17.56 -0.45
C ARG A 122 -29.93 -18.41 -0.70
N SER A 123 -29.90 -19.12 -1.82
CA SER A 123 -28.68 -19.81 -2.27
C SER A 123 -27.68 -18.81 -2.84
N ALA A 124 -26.39 -18.99 -2.55
CA ALA A 124 -25.34 -18.20 -3.19
C ALA A 124 -25.44 -18.36 -4.73
N PRO A 125 -25.40 -17.27 -5.50
CA PRO A 125 -25.41 -17.37 -6.96
C PRO A 125 -24.17 -18.13 -7.41
N THR A 126 -24.34 -19.06 -8.35
CA THR A 126 -23.20 -19.77 -8.94
C THR A 126 -22.46 -18.79 -9.85
N ALA A 127 -21.16 -18.59 -9.64
CA ALA A 127 -20.35 -17.71 -10.48
C ALA A 127 -19.51 -18.54 -11.46
N LEU A 128 -19.39 -18.05 -12.69
CA LEU A 128 -18.50 -18.58 -13.73
C LEU A 128 -17.35 -17.60 -13.94
N ALA A 129 -16.11 -18.06 -13.77
CA ALA A 129 -14.93 -17.25 -14.08
C ALA A 129 -14.75 -17.10 -15.60
N ALA A 130 -14.44 -15.89 -16.04
CA ALA A 130 -14.19 -15.53 -17.42
C ALA A 130 -13.05 -14.50 -17.51
N GLU A 131 -12.41 -14.46 -18.67
CA GLU A 131 -11.39 -13.47 -19.03
C GLU A 131 -11.95 -12.48 -20.04
N VAL A 132 -11.58 -11.22 -19.91
CA VAL A 132 -11.90 -10.16 -20.87
C VAL A 132 -10.93 -10.25 -22.04
N LEU A 133 -11.46 -10.60 -23.22
CA LEU A 133 -10.68 -10.74 -24.44
C LEU A 133 -10.31 -9.38 -25.04
N HIS A 134 -11.30 -8.50 -25.16
CA HIS A 134 -11.12 -7.16 -25.69
C HIS A 134 -12.28 -6.25 -25.33
N VAL A 135 -12.02 -4.96 -25.52
CA VAL A 135 -12.98 -3.89 -25.35
C VAL A 135 -13.78 -3.68 -26.63
N LEU A 136 -15.10 -3.41 -26.52
CA LEU A 136 -15.90 -3.00 -27.67
C LEU A 136 -15.45 -1.62 -28.17
N PRO A 137 -15.29 -1.44 -29.50
CA PRO A 137 -14.85 -0.17 -30.08
C PRO A 137 -15.93 0.92 -30.11
N ASP A 138 -17.19 0.59 -29.78
CA ASP A 138 -18.30 1.55 -29.81
C ASP A 138 -18.23 2.53 -28.62
N PRO A 139 -18.04 3.85 -28.86
CA PRO A 139 -17.97 4.84 -27.79
C PRO A 139 -19.32 5.11 -27.10
N TYR A 140 -20.45 4.82 -27.76
CA TYR A 140 -21.79 5.04 -27.22
C TYR A 140 -22.27 3.86 -26.38
N VAL A 141 -21.77 2.65 -26.69
CA VAL A 141 -22.09 1.41 -25.98
C VAL A 141 -20.82 0.85 -25.34
N PRO A 142 -20.33 1.45 -24.24
CA PRO A 142 -19.17 0.93 -23.52
C PRO A 142 -19.41 -0.53 -23.12
N GLY A 143 -18.56 -1.41 -23.65
CA GLY A 143 -18.68 -2.85 -23.48
C GLY A 143 -17.34 -3.57 -23.53
N VAL A 144 -17.36 -4.84 -23.13
CA VAL A 144 -16.24 -5.79 -23.24
C VAL A 144 -16.73 -7.14 -23.75
N VAL A 145 -15.85 -7.90 -24.40
CA VAL A 145 -16.10 -9.28 -24.81
C VAL A 145 -15.37 -10.23 -23.86
N ILE A 146 -16.06 -11.26 -23.40
CA ILE A 146 -15.51 -12.29 -22.51
C ILE A 146 -15.38 -13.65 -23.21
N ASP A 147 -14.45 -14.47 -22.72
CA ASP A 147 -14.13 -15.82 -23.23
C ASP A 147 -15.17 -16.90 -22.91
N ARG A 148 -16.32 -16.52 -22.34
CA ARG A 148 -17.42 -17.43 -21.98
C ARG A 148 -18.71 -17.09 -22.73
N GLY A 149 -19.47 -18.12 -23.06
CA GLY A 149 -20.63 -18.06 -23.94
C GLY A 149 -21.69 -19.09 -23.56
N ARG A 150 -22.64 -19.35 -24.46
CA ARG A 150 -23.76 -20.26 -24.23
C ARG A 150 -23.30 -21.68 -23.88
N LEU A 151 -22.23 -22.17 -24.53
CA LEU A 151 -21.66 -23.50 -24.26
C LEU A 151 -21.10 -23.62 -22.84
N HIS A 152 -20.75 -22.49 -22.22
CA HIS A 152 -20.26 -22.40 -20.84
C HIS A 152 -21.39 -22.12 -19.82
N GLY A 153 -22.64 -22.01 -20.29
CA GLY A 153 -23.81 -21.72 -19.47
C GLY A 153 -23.93 -20.24 -19.07
N VAL A 154 -23.42 -19.32 -19.91
CA VAL A 154 -23.72 -17.88 -19.80
C VAL A 154 -25.10 -17.62 -20.39
N SER A 155 -25.91 -16.84 -19.66
CA SER A 155 -27.26 -16.44 -20.07
C SER A 155 -27.32 -14.94 -20.39
N LEU A 156 -28.23 -14.57 -21.28
CA LEU A 156 -28.54 -13.16 -21.54
C LEU A 156 -29.01 -12.49 -20.25
N GLY A 157 -28.56 -11.27 -20.00
CA GLY A 157 -28.91 -10.50 -18.81
C GLY A 157 -28.14 -10.88 -17.55
N ALA A 158 -27.23 -11.86 -17.59
CA ALA A 158 -26.43 -12.25 -16.44
C ALA A 158 -25.56 -11.08 -15.92
N PRO A 159 -25.55 -10.80 -14.60
CA PRO A 159 -24.63 -9.84 -14.01
C PRO A 159 -23.18 -10.27 -14.17
N VAL A 160 -22.30 -9.31 -14.43
CA VAL A 160 -20.86 -9.52 -14.50
C VAL A 160 -20.18 -8.66 -13.45
N LEU A 161 -19.26 -9.25 -12.70
CA LEU A 161 -18.51 -8.61 -11.61
C LEU A 161 -17.01 -8.70 -11.85
N ASP A 162 -16.28 -7.73 -11.35
CA ASP A 162 -14.85 -7.84 -11.15
C ASP A 162 -14.54 -8.11 -9.66
N GLY A 163 -13.27 -7.98 -9.26
CA GLY A 163 -12.86 -8.17 -7.87
C GLY A 163 -13.37 -7.11 -6.88
N PHE A 164 -13.99 -6.03 -7.36
CA PHE A 164 -14.39 -4.88 -6.54
C PHE A 164 -15.90 -4.64 -6.54
N GLY A 165 -16.62 -5.00 -7.61
CA GLY A 165 -18.06 -4.82 -7.70
C GLY A 165 -18.67 -5.20 -9.04
N VAL A 166 -19.88 -4.72 -9.27
CA VAL A 166 -20.62 -4.93 -10.53
C VAL A 166 -19.92 -4.19 -11.67
N LEU A 167 -19.42 -4.96 -12.64
CA LEU A 167 -18.79 -4.44 -13.85
C LEU A 167 -19.83 -4.10 -14.93
N GLY A 168 -20.89 -4.92 -15.05
CA GLY A 168 -21.88 -4.77 -16.10
C GLY A 168 -22.88 -5.91 -16.21
N GLN A 169 -23.46 -6.06 -17.39
CA GLN A 169 -24.47 -7.06 -17.71
C GLN A 169 -24.23 -7.69 -19.09
N VAL A 170 -24.41 -9.00 -19.21
CA VAL A 170 -24.34 -9.69 -20.49
C VAL A 170 -25.49 -9.26 -21.40
N THR A 171 -25.18 -8.66 -22.55
CA THR A 171 -26.17 -8.15 -23.51
C THR A 171 -26.21 -8.92 -24.83
N ARG A 172 -25.15 -9.67 -25.15
CA ARG A 172 -25.18 -10.66 -26.25
C ARG A 172 -24.43 -11.92 -25.85
N VAL A 173 -24.96 -13.08 -26.26
CA VAL A 173 -24.36 -14.39 -25.96
C VAL A 173 -24.16 -15.16 -27.26
N TYR A 174 -22.90 -15.43 -27.57
CA TYR A 174 -22.48 -16.30 -28.67
C TYR A 174 -22.17 -17.72 -28.12
N PRO A 175 -21.88 -18.71 -28.98
CA PRO A 175 -21.58 -20.06 -28.51
C PRO A 175 -20.39 -20.11 -27.55
N ALA A 176 -19.27 -19.47 -27.90
CA ALA A 176 -18.03 -19.50 -27.12
C ALA A 176 -17.78 -18.22 -26.30
N THR A 177 -18.23 -17.06 -26.79
CA THR A 177 -17.98 -15.74 -26.18
C THR A 177 -19.28 -15.01 -25.84
N SER A 178 -19.20 -13.91 -25.10
CA SER A 178 -20.34 -13.03 -24.81
C SER A 178 -19.91 -11.57 -24.77
N GLU A 179 -20.83 -10.67 -25.10
CA GLU A 179 -20.66 -9.24 -24.94
C GLU A 179 -21.31 -8.79 -23.63
N VAL A 180 -20.58 -7.95 -22.90
CA VAL A 180 -20.98 -7.37 -21.62
C VAL A 180 -21.06 -5.87 -21.81
N THR A 181 -22.23 -5.28 -21.57
CA THR A 181 -22.38 -3.84 -21.48
C THR A 181 -21.99 -3.37 -20.09
N LEU A 182 -21.11 -2.38 -20.01
CA LEU A 182 -20.53 -1.90 -18.76
C LEU A 182 -21.52 -1.06 -17.95
N LEU A 183 -21.34 -1.04 -16.62
CA LEU A 183 -22.16 -0.29 -15.67
C LEU A 183 -22.24 1.22 -15.99
N ILE A 184 -21.21 1.76 -16.64
CA ILE A 184 -21.15 3.16 -17.07
C ILE A 184 -22.02 3.47 -18.29
N HIS A 185 -22.76 2.50 -18.84
CA HIS A 185 -23.68 2.72 -19.95
C HIS A 185 -24.92 3.53 -19.54
N ARG A 186 -25.32 4.52 -20.36
CA ARG A 186 -26.41 5.47 -20.03
C ARG A 186 -27.80 4.86 -19.90
N GLN A 187 -28.01 3.73 -20.58
CA GLN A 187 -29.30 3.03 -20.62
C GLN A 187 -29.30 1.78 -19.75
N LEU A 188 -28.16 1.41 -19.15
CA LEU A 188 -28.11 0.30 -18.20
C LEU A 188 -28.54 0.85 -16.84
N ALA A 189 -29.69 0.37 -16.36
CA ALA A 189 -30.21 0.73 -15.04
C ALA A 189 -29.93 -0.41 -14.06
N VAL A 190 -29.28 -0.10 -12.95
CA VAL A 190 -29.03 -1.06 -11.87
C VAL A 190 -29.80 -0.62 -10.63
N PRO A 191 -30.75 -1.42 -10.13
CA PRO A 191 -31.43 -1.16 -8.87
C PRO A 191 -30.45 -1.24 -7.71
N VAL A 192 -30.23 -0.11 -7.04
CA VAL A 192 -29.34 0.02 -5.89
C VAL A 192 -30.09 0.26 -4.60
N LEU A 193 -29.46 -0.09 -3.50
CA LEU A 193 -29.85 0.12 -2.12
C LEU A 193 -28.71 0.88 -1.43
N ASN A 194 -29.04 1.99 -0.80
CA ASN A 194 -28.11 2.67 0.09
C ASN A 194 -28.02 1.90 1.41
N THR A 195 -26.82 1.43 1.77
CA THR A 195 -26.63 0.56 2.95
C THR A 195 -26.88 1.28 4.26
N ARG A 196 -26.73 2.61 4.31
CA ARG A 196 -26.92 3.41 5.53
C ARG A 196 -28.40 3.72 5.77
N THR A 197 -29.11 4.15 4.73
CA THR A 197 -30.51 4.62 4.87
C THR A 197 -31.53 3.53 4.59
N GLY A 198 -31.16 2.49 3.84
CA GLY A 198 -32.10 1.48 3.35
C GLY A 198 -32.96 1.94 2.16
N GLU A 199 -32.72 3.14 1.64
CA GLU A 199 -33.43 3.70 0.48
C GLU A 199 -33.01 3.02 -0.83
N ARG A 200 -33.95 2.88 -1.74
CA ARG A 200 -33.75 2.24 -3.04
C ARG A 200 -33.74 3.27 -4.16
N HIS A 201 -32.77 3.16 -5.06
CA HIS A 201 -32.62 4.04 -6.21
C HIS A 201 -32.28 3.24 -7.47
N LEU A 202 -32.30 3.93 -8.61
CA LEU A 202 -31.81 3.40 -9.87
C LEU A 202 -30.52 4.14 -10.25
N ALA A 203 -29.43 3.40 -10.34
CA ALA A 203 -28.15 3.91 -10.81
C ALA A 203 -28.06 3.74 -12.33
N TYR A 204 -27.64 4.80 -13.02
CA TYR A 204 -27.39 4.82 -14.46
C TYR A 204 -25.96 5.25 -14.71
N GLY A 205 -25.32 4.72 -15.74
CA GLY A 205 -24.01 5.23 -16.14
C GLY A 205 -24.07 6.62 -16.78
N THR A 206 -22.96 7.37 -16.73
CA THR A 206 -22.80 8.65 -17.44
C THR A 206 -22.38 8.50 -18.90
N GLY A 207 -22.04 7.30 -19.36
CA GLY A 207 -21.53 7.00 -20.70
C GLY A 207 -20.09 7.43 -20.92
N GLN A 208 -19.42 8.01 -19.92
CA GLN A 208 -18.04 8.45 -20.03
C GLN A 208 -17.10 7.36 -19.52
N ARG A 209 -16.18 6.92 -20.39
CA ARG A 209 -15.23 5.85 -20.04
C ARG A 209 -13.98 6.36 -19.32
N GLU A 210 -13.51 7.54 -19.70
CA GLU A 210 -12.33 8.18 -19.10
C GLU A 210 -12.57 8.60 -17.65
N VAL A 211 -13.79 9.07 -17.36
CA VAL A 211 -14.24 9.45 -16.02
C VAL A 211 -15.50 8.64 -15.70
N PRO A 212 -15.35 7.38 -15.26
CA PRO A 212 -16.48 6.51 -15.01
C PRO A 212 -17.27 7.01 -13.80
N ALA A 213 -18.53 7.34 -14.01
CA ALA A 213 -19.44 7.82 -12.98
C ALA A 213 -20.84 7.21 -13.16
N LEU A 214 -21.58 7.14 -12.07
CA LEU A 214 -22.97 6.74 -12.00
C LEU A 214 -23.81 7.93 -11.57
N ALA A 215 -25.00 8.07 -12.14
CA ALA A 215 -26.00 9.04 -11.74
C ALA A 215 -27.20 8.29 -11.16
N LEU A 216 -27.60 8.66 -9.94
CA LEU A 216 -28.83 8.17 -9.33
C LEU A 216 -29.95 9.09 -9.78
N ARG A 217 -30.85 8.58 -10.62
CA ARG A 217 -31.96 9.38 -11.13
C ARG A 217 -33.17 9.28 -10.20
N PHE A 218 -33.98 10.33 -10.20
CA PHE A 218 -35.24 10.39 -9.47
C PHE A 218 -35.10 10.30 -7.93
N VAL A 219 -34.00 10.82 -7.37
CA VAL A 219 -33.81 10.92 -5.92
C VAL A 219 -34.57 12.14 -5.39
N PRO A 220 -35.57 12.01 -4.50
CA PRO A 220 -36.24 13.16 -3.91
C PRO A 220 -35.27 14.08 -3.13
N LEU A 221 -35.47 15.40 -3.18
CA LEU A 221 -34.62 16.40 -2.50
C LEU A 221 -34.45 16.18 -0.98
N HIS A 222 -35.45 15.60 -0.32
CA HIS A 222 -35.43 15.35 1.13
C HIS A 222 -34.99 13.94 1.50
N THR A 223 -34.46 13.17 0.54
CA THR A 223 -33.88 11.86 0.83
C THR A 223 -32.62 12.07 1.67
N PRO A 224 -32.43 11.32 2.77
CA PRO A 224 -31.28 11.47 3.65
C PRO A 224 -30.00 10.88 3.02
N THR A 225 -29.66 11.24 1.79
CA THR A 225 -28.52 10.71 1.02
C THR A 225 -27.28 11.57 1.21
N GLU A 226 -26.14 10.97 1.51
CA GLU A 226 -24.90 11.67 1.85
C GLU A 226 -23.70 11.19 1.02
N VAL A 227 -22.72 12.07 0.83
CA VAL A 227 -21.44 11.71 0.20
C VAL A 227 -20.70 10.70 1.08
N GLY A 228 -20.19 9.64 0.47
CA GLY A 228 -19.57 8.51 1.16
C GLY A 228 -20.50 7.32 1.41
N ASP A 229 -21.80 7.45 1.14
CA ASP A 229 -22.74 6.34 1.24
C ASP A 229 -22.41 5.22 0.24
N VAL A 230 -22.47 3.98 0.71
CA VAL A 230 -22.20 2.80 -0.10
C VAL A 230 -23.50 2.30 -0.74
N LEU A 231 -23.43 2.03 -2.04
CA LEU A 231 -24.51 1.51 -2.86
C LEU A 231 -24.25 0.06 -3.20
N VAL A 232 -25.22 -0.79 -2.88
CA VAL A 232 -25.23 -2.22 -3.24
C VAL A 232 -26.46 -2.54 -4.07
N THR A 233 -26.46 -3.63 -4.82
CA THR A 233 -27.66 -4.06 -5.58
C THR A 233 -28.82 -4.36 -4.63
N SER A 234 -30.04 -3.93 -4.99
CA SER A 234 -31.22 -4.08 -4.13
C SER A 234 -31.92 -5.44 -4.26
N GLY A 235 -31.69 -6.17 -5.36
CA GLY A 235 -32.41 -7.41 -5.65
C GLY A 235 -33.80 -7.25 -6.23
N LEU A 236 -34.23 -6.02 -6.56
CA LEU A 236 -35.61 -5.72 -6.94
C LEU A 236 -36.00 -6.26 -8.32
N ASP A 237 -35.07 -6.33 -9.27
CA ASP A 237 -35.34 -6.76 -10.64
C ASP A 237 -35.21 -8.29 -10.85
N GLY A 238 -34.75 -9.02 -9.83
CA GLY A 238 -34.44 -10.45 -9.92
C GLY A 238 -33.21 -10.78 -10.79
N VAL A 239 -32.60 -9.78 -11.43
CA VAL A 239 -31.41 -9.91 -12.28
C VAL A 239 -30.15 -9.78 -11.44
N TYR A 240 -30.08 -8.77 -10.57
CA TYR A 240 -28.94 -8.63 -9.68
C TYR A 240 -29.28 -9.20 -8.31
N PRO A 241 -28.61 -10.26 -7.83
CA PRO A 241 -28.75 -10.69 -6.44
C PRO A 241 -28.52 -9.50 -5.49
N PRO A 242 -29.25 -9.40 -4.36
CA PRO A 242 -29.08 -8.29 -3.44
C PRO A 242 -27.70 -8.33 -2.76
N GLY A 243 -27.09 -7.16 -2.56
CA GLY A 243 -25.85 -7.00 -1.78
C GLY A 243 -24.54 -6.98 -2.58
N LEU A 244 -24.58 -6.92 -3.90
CA LEU A 244 -23.38 -6.78 -4.73
C LEU A 244 -22.91 -5.31 -4.71
N PRO A 245 -21.61 -5.02 -4.53
CA PRO A 245 -21.11 -3.63 -4.53
C PRO A 245 -21.31 -2.97 -5.90
N VAL A 246 -21.87 -1.76 -5.90
CA VAL A 246 -22.09 -0.98 -7.14
C VAL A 246 -21.23 0.27 -7.16
N GLY A 247 -21.20 1.02 -6.06
CA GLY A 247 -20.43 2.26 -5.99
C GLY A 247 -20.59 3.02 -4.67
N THR A 248 -19.96 4.17 -4.60
CA THR A 248 -20.01 5.07 -3.44
C THR A 248 -20.42 6.46 -3.88
N ILE A 249 -21.35 7.09 -3.18
CA ILE A 249 -21.83 8.44 -3.52
C ILE A 249 -20.68 9.44 -3.42
N SER A 250 -20.40 10.13 -4.51
CA SER A 250 -19.33 11.13 -4.63
C SER A 250 -19.86 12.56 -4.61
N HIS A 251 -21.11 12.78 -5.00
CA HIS A 251 -21.73 14.09 -5.03
C HIS A 251 -23.22 14.03 -4.75
N VAL A 252 -23.73 15.00 -3.99
CA VAL A 252 -25.16 15.25 -3.75
C VAL A 252 -25.39 16.74 -3.95
N GLY A 253 -26.18 17.09 -4.96
CA GLY A 253 -26.51 18.46 -5.32
C GLY A 253 -28.01 18.64 -5.55
N THR A 254 -28.45 19.89 -5.62
CA THR A 254 -29.86 20.26 -5.83
C THR A 254 -30.19 20.59 -7.29
N ALA A 255 -29.26 20.32 -8.21
CA ALA A 255 -29.36 20.69 -9.63
C ALA A 255 -30.11 19.67 -10.51
N GLY A 256 -30.70 18.62 -9.92
CA GLY A 256 -31.66 17.78 -10.62
C GLY A 256 -32.90 18.62 -10.98
N GLY A 257 -33.63 18.27 -12.03
CA GLY A 257 -34.85 19.01 -12.42
C GLY A 257 -35.86 19.18 -11.28
N GLU A 258 -36.93 19.94 -11.51
CA GLU A 258 -37.92 20.31 -10.48
C GLU A 258 -38.29 19.15 -9.53
N GLY A 259 -37.77 19.20 -8.29
CA GLY A 259 -38.08 18.24 -7.22
C GLY A 259 -37.07 17.11 -6.95
N PHE A 260 -36.03 16.94 -7.78
CA PHE A 260 -35.06 15.85 -7.63
C PHE A 260 -33.64 16.35 -7.34
N ALA A 261 -32.91 15.61 -6.50
CA ALA A 261 -31.49 15.83 -6.27
C ALA A 261 -30.65 15.27 -7.44
N ASP A 262 -29.56 15.97 -7.79
CA ASP A 262 -28.50 15.42 -8.64
C ASP A 262 -27.53 14.64 -7.75
N VAL A 263 -27.53 13.32 -7.88
CA VAL A 263 -26.69 12.45 -7.06
C VAL A 263 -25.78 11.65 -7.97
N GLN A 264 -24.48 11.77 -7.76
CA GLN A 264 -23.46 11.04 -8.49
C GLN A 264 -22.73 10.07 -7.57
N ALA A 265 -22.33 8.94 -8.11
CA ALA A 265 -21.58 7.92 -7.42
C ALA A 265 -20.40 7.43 -8.27
N GLN A 266 -19.30 7.12 -7.61
CA GLN A 266 -18.15 6.47 -8.21
C GLN A 266 -18.40 4.96 -8.26
N PRO A 267 -18.25 4.29 -9.42
CA PRO A 267 -18.35 2.84 -9.50
C PRO A 267 -17.33 2.15 -8.60
N ALA A 268 -17.74 1.05 -7.96
CA ALA A 268 -16.83 0.20 -7.20
C ALA A 268 -15.92 -0.62 -8.14
N ALA A 269 -16.46 -1.08 -9.27
CA ALA A 269 -15.74 -1.84 -10.28
C ALA A 269 -14.74 -0.98 -11.08
N ARG A 270 -13.64 -1.59 -11.51
CA ARG A 270 -12.61 -1.01 -12.37
C ARG A 270 -12.95 -1.23 -13.84
N VAL A 271 -13.87 -0.40 -14.32
CA VAL A 271 -14.49 -0.50 -15.66
C VAL A 271 -13.49 -0.40 -16.84
N GLY A 272 -12.27 0.11 -16.61
CA GLY A 272 -11.21 0.23 -17.64
C GLY A 272 -10.20 -0.92 -17.69
N ASP A 273 -9.95 -1.60 -16.57
CA ASP A 273 -8.76 -2.45 -16.37
C ASP A 273 -9.09 -3.90 -15.96
N ALA A 274 -10.36 -4.28 -15.96
CA ALA A 274 -10.79 -5.61 -15.56
C ALA A 274 -10.31 -6.66 -16.57
N GLN A 275 -9.34 -7.50 -16.18
CA GLN A 275 -8.88 -8.66 -16.98
C GLN A 275 -9.68 -9.91 -16.66
N HIS A 276 -9.99 -10.15 -15.39
CA HIS A 276 -10.70 -11.32 -14.91
C HIS A 276 -12.05 -10.89 -14.33
N VAL A 277 -13.09 -11.62 -14.69
CA VAL A 277 -14.47 -11.31 -14.29
C VAL A 277 -15.22 -12.57 -13.87
N LEU A 278 -16.27 -12.37 -13.09
CA LEU A 278 -17.20 -13.39 -12.64
C LEU A 278 -18.57 -13.12 -13.24
N VAL A 279 -19.09 -14.08 -13.99
CA VAL A 279 -20.45 -14.04 -14.54
C VAL A 279 -21.37 -14.78 -13.58
N LEU A 280 -22.38 -14.11 -13.03
CA LEU A 280 -23.35 -14.76 -12.15
C LEU A 280 -24.37 -15.53 -12.98
N ARG A 281 -24.45 -16.83 -12.71
CA ARG A 281 -25.54 -17.66 -13.20
C ARG A 281 -26.75 -17.42 -12.31
N LEU A 282 -27.77 -16.82 -12.91
CA LEU A 282 -29.06 -16.66 -12.26
C LEU A 282 -29.66 -18.06 -12.09
N PRO A 283 -30.15 -18.42 -10.88
CA PRO A 283 -30.93 -19.64 -10.74
C PRO A 283 -32.13 -19.53 -11.68
N SER A 284 -32.35 -20.58 -12.48
CA SER A 284 -33.51 -20.71 -13.35
C SER A 284 -34.74 -20.31 -12.55
N THR A 285 -35.42 -19.26 -13.00
CA THR A 285 -36.65 -18.82 -12.37
C THR A 285 -37.76 -19.78 -12.79
N ASP A 286 -37.70 -21.03 -12.34
CA ASP A 286 -38.72 -22.07 -12.58
C ASP A 286 -40.00 -21.82 -11.74
N GLY A 287 -40.28 -20.56 -11.37
CA GLY A 287 -41.40 -20.23 -10.49
C GLY A 287 -41.92 -18.79 -10.60
N GLN A 288 -41.46 -17.99 -11.57
CA GLN A 288 -42.15 -16.74 -11.90
C GLN A 288 -43.22 -17.09 -12.95
N PRO A 289 -44.51 -16.84 -12.70
CA PRO A 289 -45.51 -16.93 -13.75
C PRO A 289 -45.05 -16.07 -14.94
N PRO A 290 -45.19 -16.54 -16.19
CA PRO A 290 -44.87 -15.72 -17.35
C PRO A 290 -45.60 -14.38 -17.22
N ALA A 291 -44.89 -13.28 -17.51
CA ALA A 291 -45.48 -11.96 -17.52
C ALA A 291 -46.74 -11.99 -18.39
N PRO A 292 -47.88 -11.42 -17.95
CA PRO A 292 -49.08 -11.44 -18.75
C PRO A 292 -48.77 -10.77 -20.09
N GLU A 293 -48.91 -11.53 -21.17
CA GLU A 293 -48.78 -11.03 -22.53
C GLU A 293 -49.68 -9.81 -22.67
N SER A 294 -49.06 -8.65 -22.92
CA SER A 294 -49.77 -7.46 -23.37
C SER A 294 -50.40 -7.80 -24.71
N ARG A 295 -51.70 -8.14 -24.70
CA ARG A 295 -52.48 -8.32 -25.91
C ARG A 295 -52.51 -6.99 -26.69
N PRO A 296 -52.39 -7.04 -28.03
CA PRO A 296 -52.46 -5.86 -28.88
C PRO A 296 -53.84 -5.18 -28.83
#